data_AF-A0A7V5W6G7-F1
#
_entry.id   AF-A0A7V5W6G7-F1
#
_cell.length_a   1.000
_cell.length_b   1.000
_cell.length_c   1.000
_cell.angle_alpha   90.00
_cell.angle_beta   90.00
_cell.angle_gamma   90.00
#
_symmetry.space_group_name_H-M   'P 1'
#
loop_
_entity.id
_entity.type
_entity.pdbx_description
1 polymer ?
#
loop_
_entity_poly.entity_id
_entity_poly.type
_entity_poly.pdbx_seq_one_letter_code
_entity_poly.pdbx_strand_id
1 'polypeptide(L)'
;MKQAASLVLAIILGIPWSRVGTSAQSASERFFPADQVRPGLHGIGKTVFEGDKVEEFGVEILGILPGRPGPKQSVIIARLTGPRLERTRIFAGMSGSPVYIDGRLLGAIAYAFPFATEPIAGITPIWDMMESLQANAPSP
;
A
#
# COMPACT_ATOMS: atom_id res chain seq x y z
N MET A 1 -22.09 61.45 -32.67
CA MET A 1 -21.07 61.52 -33.76
C MET A 1 -19.71 61.39 -33.07
N LYS A 2 -18.83 60.41 -33.27
CA LYS A 2 -18.59 59.41 -34.32
C LYS A 2 -17.94 58.16 -33.67
N GLN A 3 -18.16 57.01 -34.29
CA GLN A 3 -17.51 55.73 -33.98
C GLN A 3 -16.02 55.75 -34.33
N ALA A 4 -15.21 54.95 -33.63
CA ALA A 4 -14.04 54.30 -34.23
C ALA A 4 -13.67 53.06 -33.40
N ALA A 5 -13.88 51.89 -34.00
CA ALA A 5 -13.35 50.61 -33.55
C ALA A 5 -11.83 50.58 -33.74
N SER A 6 -11.11 49.86 -32.89
CA SER A 6 -9.78 49.35 -33.23
C SER A 6 -9.59 47.97 -32.63
N LEU A 7 -9.64 47.03 -33.57
CA LEU A 7 -9.29 45.63 -33.53
C LEU A 7 -7.81 45.50 -33.12
N VAL A 8 -7.48 44.73 -32.08
CA VAL A 8 -6.13 44.17 -31.94
C VAL A 8 -6.25 42.66 -31.88
N LEU A 9 -5.78 42.07 -32.97
CA LEU A 9 -5.74 40.66 -33.33
C LEU A 9 -4.61 39.95 -32.58
N ALA A 10 -4.95 38.76 -32.09
CA ALA A 10 -4.14 37.63 -31.65
C ALA A 10 -2.61 37.65 -31.82
N ILE A 11 -1.89 37.28 -30.75
CA ILE A 11 -0.75 36.35 -30.80
C ILE A 11 -0.83 35.42 -29.57
N ILE A 12 -1.54 34.28 -29.73
CA ILE A 12 -1.45 33.13 -28.82
C ILE A 12 -0.37 32.22 -29.41
N LEU A 13 0.88 32.41 -28.98
CA LEU A 13 2.02 31.56 -29.37
C LEU A 13 2.05 30.30 -28.50
N GLY A 14 1.39 29.26 -28.98
CA GLY A 14 1.93 27.90 -29.09
C GLY A 14 2.68 27.28 -27.90
N ILE A 15 2.09 27.22 -26.70
CA ILE A 15 2.45 26.13 -25.78
C ILE A 15 1.65 24.92 -26.25
N PRO A 16 2.27 23.88 -26.84
CA PRO A 16 1.55 22.62 -26.98
C PRO A 16 1.22 22.20 -25.55
N TRP A 17 -0.07 22.16 -25.22
CA TRP A 17 -0.57 21.37 -24.11
C TRP A 17 -0.24 19.91 -24.42
N SER A 18 1.02 19.54 -24.22
CA SER A 18 1.41 18.16 -24.08
C SER A 18 0.62 17.67 -22.88
N ARG A 19 -0.49 16.99 -23.16
CA ARG A 19 -1.13 16.13 -22.17
C ARG A 19 -0.03 15.16 -21.77
N VAL A 20 0.63 15.43 -20.64
CA VAL A 20 1.36 14.40 -19.91
C VAL A 20 0.28 13.38 -19.57
N GLY A 21 0.17 12.37 -20.42
CA GLY A 21 -0.70 11.25 -20.16
C GLY A 21 -0.10 10.55 -18.95
N THR A 22 -0.68 10.76 -17.78
CA THR A 22 -0.45 9.90 -16.64
C THR A 22 -0.95 8.53 -17.07
N SER A 23 -0.04 7.65 -17.51
CA SER A 23 -0.39 6.26 -17.79
C SER A 23 -0.96 5.68 -16.51
N ALA A 24 -2.25 5.31 -16.54
CA ALA A 24 -2.88 4.66 -15.41
C ALA A 24 -2.11 3.37 -15.12
N GLN A 25 -1.40 3.33 -13.99
CA GLN A 25 -0.58 2.18 -13.62
C GLN A 25 -1.49 0.96 -13.44
N SER A 26 -1.18 -0.13 -14.15
CA SER A 26 -2.00 -1.33 -14.15
C SER A 26 -2.09 -1.91 -12.72
N ALA A 27 -3.17 -2.61 -12.38
CA ALA A 27 -3.30 -3.23 -11.06
C ALA A 27 -2.19 -4.27 -10.80
N SER A 28 -1.71 -4.95 -11.85
CA SER A 28 -0.56 -5.85 -11.78
C SER A 28 0.73 -5.14 -11.38
N GLU A 29 0.92 -3.88 -11.76
CA GLU A 29 2.08 -3.09 -11.36
C GLU A 29 1.95 -2.51 -9.95
N ARG A 30 0.72 -2.37 -9.41
CA ARG A 30 0.50 -1.78 -8.08
C ARG A 30 0.46 -2.80 -6.95
N PHE A 31 -0.02 -4.01 -7.21
CA PHE A 31 -0.24 -5.03 -6.18
C PHE A 31 0.72 -6.19 -6.36
N PHE A 32 1.30 -6.68 -5.25
CA PHE A 32 2.13 -7.87 -5.26
C PHE A 32 1.23 -9.09 -5.47
N PRO A 33 1.60 -10.05 -6.33
CA PRO A 33 0.68 -11.07 -6.80
C PRO A 33 0.71 -12.26 -5.83
N ALA A 34 -0.48 -12.80 -5.52
CA ALA A 34 -0.65 -13.80 -4.47
C ALA A 34 0.17 -15.08 -4.70
N ASP A 35 0.30 -15.50 -5.95
CA ASP A 35 1.03 -16.70 -6.38
C ASP A 35 2.55 -16.59 -6.24
N GLN A 36 3.09 -15.39 -6.05
CA GLN A 36 4.53 -15.19 -5.87
C GLN A 36 4.93 -15.15 -4.40
N VAL A 37 3.99 -15.05 -3.47
CA VAL A 37 4.28 -14.90 -2.04
C VAL A 37 4.81 -16.21 -1.47
N ARG A 38 6.04 -16.16 -0.95
CA ARG A 38 6.75 -17.32 -0.41
C ARG A 38 7.70 -16.90 0.73
N PRO A 39 8.07 -17.83 1.63
CA PRO A 39 9.05 -17.54 2.66
C PRO A 39 10.38 -17.01 2.09
N GLY A 40 11.04 -16.13 2.84
CA GLY A 40 12.32 -15.53 2.49
C GLY A 40 12.22 -14.32 1.54
N LEU A 41 11.02 -13.94 1.08
CA LEU A 41 10.85 -12.65 0.40
C LEU A 41 11.07 -11.51 1.37
N HIS A 42 11.73 -10.46 0.87
CA HIS A 42 12.03 -9.26 1.64
C HIS A 42 11.26 -8.07 1.09
N GLY A 43 10.87 -7.18 1.98
CA GLY A 43 10.09 -6.00 1.65
C GLY A 43 10.31 -4.87 2.64
N ILE A 44 9.53 -3.82 2.46
CA ILE A 44 9.47 -2.68 3.37
C ILE A 44 8.05 -2.51 3.89
N GLY A 45 7.91 -2.11 5.14
CA GLY A 45 6.66 -1.60 5.67
C GLY A 45 6.81 -0.13 6.07
N LYS A 46 5.69 0.58 6.13
CA LYS A 46 5.66 2.00 6.50
C LYS A 46 4.73 2.20 7.69
N THR A 47 5.17 2.92 8.71
CA THR A 47 4.34 3.25 9.87
C THR A 47 4.73 4.60 10.46
N VAL A 48 3.99 5.07 11.45
CA VAL A 48 4.33 6.26 12.23
C VAL A 48 4.60 5.81 13.66
N PHE A 49 5.85 5.89 14.09
CA PHE A 49 6.22 5.58 15.48
C PHE A 49 6.00 6.77 16.42
N GLU A 50 6.06 8.00 15.91
CA GLU A 50 6.00 9.23 16.70
C GLU A 50 5.51 10.40 15.83
N GLY A 51 4.59 11.21 16.37
CA GLY A 51 4.03 12.37 15.68
C GLY A 51 3.27 11.98 14.41
N ASP A 52 3.70 12.50 13.27
CA ASP A 52 3.13 12.30 11.94
C ASP A 52 4.17 11.79 10.92
N LYS A 53 5.40 11.53 11.37
CA LYS A 53 6.50 11.14 10.51
C LYS A 53 6.36 9.67 10.08
N VAL A 54 6.21 9.46 8.78
CA VAL A 54 6.26 8.12 8.18
C VAL A 54 7.71 7.60 8.17
N GLU A 55 7.90 6.41 8.72
CA GLU A 55 9.18 5.72 8.78
C GLU A 55 9.07 4.30 8.20
N GLU A 56 10.16 3.83 7.59
CA GLU A 56 10.25 2.51 6.99
C GLU A 56 10.85 1.48 7.95
N PHE A 57 10.39 0.24 7.84
CA PHE A 57 10.95 -0.92 8.52
C PHE A 57 11.09 -2.10 7.54
N GLY A 58 12.02 -3.00 7.83
CA GLY A 58 12.23 -4.21 7.03
C GLY A 58 11.16 -5.27 7.32
N VAL A 59 10.84 -6.04 6.28
CA VAL A 59 9.87 -7.15 6.34
C VAL A 59 10.50 -8.38 5.71
N GLU A 60 10.46 -9.50 6.41
CA GLU A 60 10.78 -10.84 5.88
C GLU A 60 9.52 -11.71 5.94
N ILE A 61 9.11 -12.29 4.82
CA ILE A 61 7.97 -13.20 4.77
C ILE A 61 8.37 -14.57 5.33
N LEU A 62 7.60 -15.06 6.31
CA LEU A 62 7.79 -16.37 6.92
C LEU A 62 6.83 -17.43 6.36
N GLY A 63 5.67 -17.01 5.84
CA GLY A 63 4.69 -17.91 5.24
C GLY A 63 3.29 -17.31 5.11
N ILE A 64 2.33 -18.14 4.71
CA ILE A 64 0.92 -17.77 4.56
C ILE A 64 0.07 -18.78 5.32
N LEU A 65 -0.90 -18.29 6.09
CA LEU A 65 -1.92 -19.08 6.78
C LEU A 65 -3.27 -18.91 6.06
N PRO A 66 -3.67 -19.86 5.18
CA PRO A 66 -4.97 -19.82 4.54
C PRO A 66 -6.10 -20.18 5.53
N GLY A 67 -7.30 -19.69 5.26
CA GLY A 67 -8.48 -19.93 6.09
C GLY A 67 -8.44 -19.22 7.45
N ARG A 68 -7.65 -18.15 7.56
CA ARG A 68 -7.51 -17.35 8.77
C ARG A 68 -7.72 -15.86 8.46
N PRO A 69 -8.43 -15.11 9.33
CA PRO A 69 -9.15 -15.59 10.51
C PRO A 69 -10.46 -16.36 10.17
N GLY A 70 -10.92 -16.34 8.92
CA GLY A 70 -12.10 -17.07 8.46
C GLY A 70 -11.97 -17.70 7.06
N PRO A 71 -13.04 -18.36 6.57
CA PRO A 71 -13.07 -18.95 5.24
C PRO A 71 -12.77 -17.90 4.16
N LYS A 72 -12.00 -18.29 3.13
CA LYS A 72 -11.55 -17.42 2.03
C LYS A 72 -10.69 -16.23 2.45
N GLN A 73 -10.21 -16.20 3.69
CA GLN A 73 -9.23 -15.21 4.14
C GLN A 73 -7.88 -15.87 4.36
N SER A 74 -6.83 -15.07 4.26
CA SER A 74 -5.44 -15.47 4.46
C SER A 74 -4.75 -14.47 5.36
N VAL A 75 -3.78 -14.95 6.14
CA VAL A 75 -2.86 -14.09 6.88
C VAL A 75 -1.44 -14.41 6.42
N ILE A 76 -0.71 -13.41 5.94
CA ILE A 76 0.72 -13.55 5.68
C ILE A 76 1.46 -13.33 7.00
N ILE A 77 2.36 -14.24 7.34
CA ILE A 77 3.19 -14.14 8.53
C ILE A 77 4.53 -13.56 8.13
N ALA A 78 4.97 -12.52 8.85
CA ALA A 78 6.22 -11.84 8.56
C ALA A 78 6.99 -11.49 9.83
N ARG A 79 8.31 -11.47 9.73
CA ARG A 79 9.21 -10.91 10.74
C ARG A 79 9.53 -9.46 10.34
N LEU A 80 9.40 -8.55 11.30
CA LEU A 80 9.72 -7.15 11.10
C LEU A 80 11.09 -6.82 11.69
N THR A 81 11.86 -5.97 11.01
CA THR A 81 13.18 -5.54 11.44
C THR A 81 13.33 -4.03 11.37
N GLY A 82 14.08 -3.46 12.31
CA GLY A 82 14.37 -2.03 12.33
C GLY A 82 14.65 -1.50 13.73
N PRO A 83 15.34 -0.35 13.86
CA PRO A 83 15.85 0.12 15.14
C PRO A 83 14.78 0.33 16.22
N ARG A 84 13.59 0.79 15.83
CA ARG A 84 12.46 1.00 16.76
C ARG A 84 11.82 -0.33 17.19
N LEU A 85 11.76 -1.30 16.29
CA LEU A 85 11.06 -2.58 16.48
C LEU A 85 11.77 -3.54 17.45
N GLU A 86 13.09 -3.38 17.63
CA GLU A 86 13.85 -4.13 18.65
C GLU A 86 13.32 -3.90 20.07
N ARG A 87 12.80 -2.69 20.33
CA ARG A 87 12.28 -2.28 21.65
C ARG A 87 10.76 -2.33 21.71
N THR A 88 10.09 -1.76 20.70
CA THR A 88 8.63 -1.63 20.72
C THR A 88 7.92 -2.91 20.35
N ARG A 89 8.60 -3.80 19.60
CA ARG A 89 7.97 -4.88 18.82
C ARG A 89 6.77 -4.34 18.05
N ILE A 90 5.75 -5.17 17.84
CA ILE A 90 4.47 -4.73 17.28
C ILE A 90 3.57 -4.26 18.40
N PHE A 91 3.07 -3.03 18.27
CA PHE A 91 2.23 -2.37 19.26
C PHE A 91 0.88 -1.94 18.66
N ALA A 92 -0.08 -1.66 19.54
CA ALA A 92 -1.38 -1.15 19.12
C ALA A 92 -1.22 0.20 18.40
N GLY A 93 -1.81 0.32 17.21
CA GLY A 93 -1.62 1.48 16.32
C GLY A 93 -0.81 1.16 15.06
N MET A 94 -0.03 0.08 15.04
CA MET A 94 0.61 -0.39 13.80
C MET A 94 -0.39 -1.03 12.82
N SER A 95 -1.61 -1.36 13.26
CA SER A 95 -2.65 -1.89 12.38
C SER A 95 -2.92 -0.93 11.21
N GLY A 96 -3.02 -1.46 10.00
CA GLY A 96 -3.17 -0.68 8.76
C GLY A 96 -1.86 -0.21 8.12
N SER A 97 -0.71 -0.40 8.77
CA SER A 97 0.60 -0.06 8.20
C SER A 97 0.84 -0.85 6.90
N PRO A 98 1.05 -0.19 5.75
CA PRO A 98 1.19 -0.88 4.47
C PRO A 98 2.55 -1.57 4.36
N VAL A 99 2.54 -2.73 3.69
CA VAL A 99 3.71 -3.57 3.41
C VAL A 99 3.87 -3.73 1.91
N TYR A 100 5.10 -3.60 1.42
CA TYR A 100 5.47 -3.65 0.01
C TYR A 100 6.60 -4.65 -0.22
N ILE A 101 6.55 -5.34 -1.36
CA ILE A 101 7.67 -6.12 -1.91
C ILE A 101 7.88 -5.60 -3.33
N ASP A 102 9.13 -5.28 -3.67
CA ASP A 102 9.50 -4.71 -4.98
C ASP A 102 8.67 -3.47 -5.37
N GLY A 103 8.36 -2.62 -4.38
CA GLY A 103 7.53 -1.42 -4.57
C GLY A 103 6.04 -1.68 -4.79
N ARG A 104 5.61 -2.95 -4.79
CA ARG A 104 4.22 -3.37 -5.00
C ARG A 104 3.56 -3.66 -3.67
N LEU A 105 2.34 -3.18 -3.47
CA LEU A 105 1.60 -3.34 -2.22
C LEU A 105 1.24 -4.82 -2.02
N LEU A 106 1.73 -5.41 -0.94
CA LEU A 106 1.42 -6.77 -0.52
C LEU A 106 0.16 -6.82 0.35
N GLY A 107 0.02 -5.86 1.26
CA GLY A 107 -1.05 -5.86 2.26
C GLY A 107 -0.80 -4.86 3.37
N ALA A 108 -1.50 -5.03 4.49
CA ALA A 108 -1.36 -4.19 5.67
C ALA A 108 -1.21 -5.02 6.94
N ILE A 109 -0.41 -4.55 7.90
CA ILE A 109 -0.30 -5.17 9.24
C ILE A 109 -1.68 -5.18 9.89
N ALA A 110 -2.09 -6.33 10.42
CA ALA A 110 -3.39 -6.52 11.06
C ALA A 110 -3.30 -7.22 12.42
N TYR A 111 -2.23 -8.00 12.64
CA TYR A 111 -2.09 -8.82 13.85
C TYR A 111 -0.69 -8.69 14.45
N ALA A 112 -0.65 -8.67 15.78
CA ALA A 112 0.55 -8.91 16.57
C ALA A 112 0.47 -10.30 17.19
N PHE A 113 1.63 -10.87 17.52
CA PHE A 113 1.74 -12.12 18.29
C PHE A 113 2.35 -11.79 19.67
N PRO A 114 1.54 -11.52 20.71
CA PRO A 114 2.01 -10.94 21.98
C PRO A 114 3.08 -11.76 22.71
N PHE A 115 3.11 -13.07 22.51
CA PHE A 115 4.07 -13.97 23.15
C PHE A 115 5.30 -14.27 22.29
N ALA A 116 5.38 -13.71 21.08
CA ALA A 116 6.56 -13.87 20.23
C ALA A 116 7.76 -13.10 20.84
N THR A 117 8.91 -13.76 20.86
CA THR A 117 10.19 -13.17 21.30
C THR A 117 10.76 -12.20 20.27
N GLU A 118 10.26 -12.25 19.04
CA GLU A 118 10.66 -11.43 17.91
C GLU A 118 9.45 -10.64 17.36
N PRO A 119 9.67 -9.55 16.61
CA PRO A 119 8.57 -8.75 16.04
C PRO A 119 7.85 -9.48 14.90
N ILE A 120 6.98 -10.44 15.24
CA ILE A 120 6.18 -11.20 14.27
C ILE A 120 4.84 -10.50 14.03
N ALA A 121 4.52 -10.26 12.76
CA ALA A 121 3.30 -9.64 12.28
C ALA A 121 2.43 -10.63 11.52
N GLY A 122 1.11 -10.46 11.63
CA GLY A 122 0.17 -10.95 10.64
C GLY A 122 -0.24 -9.81 9.72
N ILE A 123 -0.17 -10.04 8.41
CA ILE A 123 -0.50 -9.08 7.36
C ILE A 123 -1.76 -9.57 6.65
N THR A 124 -2.79 -8.72 6.56
CA THR A 124 -3.94 -8.95 5.70
C THR A 124 -3.53 -8.63 4.26
N PRO A 125 -3.62 -9.59 3.33
CA PRO A 125 -3.21 -9.37 1.97
C PRO A 125 -4.11 -8.41 1.20
N ILE A 126 -3.54 -7.76 0.19
CA ILE A 126 -4.28 -6.82 -0.66
C ILE A 126 -5.41 -7.51 -1.44
N TRP A 127 -5.22 -8.76 -1.89
CA TRP A 127 -6.26 -9.47 -2.64
C TRP A 127 -7.50 -9.75 -1.77
N ASP A 128 -7.33 -10.14 -0.52
CA ASP A 128 -8.44 -10.32 0.43
C ASP A 128 -9.20 -9.01 0.68
N MET A 129 -8.47 -7.89 0.81
CA MET A 129 -9.08 -6.57 0.96
C MET A 129 -9.88 -6.18 -0.29
N MET A 130 -9.34 -6.41 -1.49
CA MET A 130 -10.01 -6.11 -2.75
C MET A 130 -11.26 -6.96 -2.97
N GLU A 131 -11.21 -8.26 -2.67
CA GLU A 131 -12.39 -9.15 -2.72
C GLU A 131 -13.47 -8.68 -1.75
N SER A 132 -13.07 -8.29 -0.54
CA SER A 132 -14.00 -7.76 0.47
C SER A 132 -14.68 -6.47 0.02
N LEU A 133 -13.96 -5.56 -0.65
CA LEU A 133 -14.55 -4.33 -1.18
C LEU A 133 -15.57 -4.61 -2.29
N GLN A 134 -15.30 -5.60 -3.16
CA GLN A 134 -16.22 -5.99 -4.22
C GLN A 134 -17.45 -6.69 -3.67
N ALA A 135 -17.29 -7.58 -2.68
CA ALA A 135 -18.39 -8.29 -2.05
C ALA A 135 -19.37 -7.36 -1.29
N ASN A 136 -18.89 -6.21 -0.81
CA ASN A 136 -19.69 -5.22 -0.08
C ASN A 136 -20.17 -4.05 -0.96
N ALA A 137 -19.91 -4.07 -2.27
CA ALA A 137 -20.48 -3.09 -3.18
C ALA A 137 -22.01 -3.30 -3.28
N PRO A 138 -22.84 -2.25 -3.20
CA PRO A 138 -24.28 -2.39 -3.37
C PRO A 138 -24.59 -3.03 -4.73
N SER A 139 -25.46 -4.04 -4.73
CA SER A 139 -25.97 -4.62 -5.96
C SER A 139 -26.60 -3.51 -6.83
N PRO A 140 -26.34 -3.48 -8.15
CA PRO A 140 -26.91 -2.49 -9.05
C PRO A 140 -28.44 -2.54 -9.10
#